data_AF-A0AAU9L5X7-F1
#
_entry.id   AF-A0AAU9L5X7-F1
#
_cell.length_a   1.000
_cell.length_b   1.000
_cell.length_c   1.000
_cell.angle_alpha   90.00
_cell.angle_beta   90.00
_cell.angle_gamma   90.00
#
_symmetry.space_group_name_H-M   'P 1'
#
loop_
_entity.id
_entity.type
_entity.pdbx_description
1 polymer ?
#
loop_
_entity_poly.entity_id
_entity_poly.type
_entity_poly.pdbx_seq_one_letter_code
_entity_poly.pdbx_strand_id
1 'polypeptide(L)'
;MGNQLNCFTQCQARQEGMQRLLMLQKGAYFKRKKTILGLQTGTERVHMKLDEDGHTLLWKPHDSIKTTTKIELHMVSSIQAHGEVGLTVMSRKGDVLLDVEADSREIRDMWVTHLQLVCEDSNMSDETEEEVQSGSKFRKVVEDRAKRQTYWAKRTQELEQRKKEADERKKKFAGVGMKYTAFAMSNRPGS
;
A
#
# COMPACT_ATOMS: atom_id res chain seq x y z
N MET A 1 38.45 0.14 -4.60
CA MET A 1 37.42 0.12 -5.67
C MET A 1 36.05 -0.18 -5.05
N GLY A 2 35.38 0.81 -4.44
CA GLY A 2 34.21 0.58 -3.57
C GLY A 2 32.92 1.34 -3.93
N ASN A 3 32.86 2.00 -5.10
CA ASN A 3 31.76 2.94 -5.40
C ASN A 3 30.73 2.44 -6.43
N GLN A 4 30.98 1.33 -7.13
CA GLN A 4 30.08 0.86 -8.19
C GLN A 4 28.85 0.08 -7.68
N LEU A 5 28.93 -0.57 -6.51
CA LEU A 5 27.78 -1.27 -5.92
C LEU A 5 26.71 -0.30 -5.36
N ASN A 6 27.11 0.89 -4.91
CA ASN A 6 26.17 1.87 -4.35
C ASN A 6 25.28 2.52 -5.41
N CYS A 7 25.79 2.75 -6.62
CA CYS A 7 25.00 3.38 -7.68
C CYS A 7 23.85 2.48 -8.15
N PHE A 8 24.07 1.18 -8.29
CA PHE A 8 23.04 0.25 -8.76
C PHE A 8 21.89 0.13 -7.75
N THR A 9 22.21 -0.05 -6.47
CA THR A 9 21.21 -0.12 -5.39
C THR A 9 20.46 1.20 -5.22
N GLN A 10 21.15 2.33 -5.39
CA GLN A 10 20.53 3.67 -5.33
C GLN A 10 19.61 3.94 -6.52
N CYS A 11 20.00 3.54 -7.73
CA CYS A 11 19.16 3.64 -8.92
C CYS A 11 17.90 2.77 -8.81
N GLN A 12 18.04 1.54 -8.32
CA GLN A 12 16.91 0.64 -8.11
C GLN A 12 15.93 1.17 -7.06
N ALA A 13 16.43 1.62 -5.91
CA ALA A 13 15.60 2.20 -4.86
C ALA A 13 14.84 3.46 -5.35
N ARG A 14 15.48 4.29 -6.17
CA ARG A 14 14.86 5.47 -6.78
C ARG A 14 13.77 5.10 -7.77
N GLN A 15 14.01 4.09 -8.62
CA GLN A 15 13.02 3.62 -9.58
C GLN A 15 11.78 3.04 -8.87
N GLU A 16 11.99 2.24 -7.83
CA GLU A 16 10.90 1.71 -7.02
C GLU A 16 10.13 2.82 -6.30
N GLY A 17 10.83 3.85 -5.78
CA GLY A 17 10.20 5.03 -5.19
C GLY A 17 9.28 5.77 -6.17
N MET A 18 9.74 5.99 -7.40
CA MET A 18 8.92 6.61 -8.45
C MET A 18 7.70 5.75 -8.82
N GLN A 19 7.85 4.43 -8.93
CA GLN A 19 6.72 3.54 -9.19
C GLN A 19 5.68 3.57 -8.06
N ARG A 20 6.13 3.66 -6.81
CA ARG A 20 5.25 3.78 -5.64
C ARG A 20 4.45 5.09 -5.68
N LEU A 21 5.11 6.22 -5.95
CA LEU A 21 4.46 7.53 -6.07
C LEU A 21 3.42 7.53 -7.19
N LEU A 22 3.77 7.01 -8.38
CA LEU A 22 2.84 6.92 -9.51
C LEU A 22 1.61 6.07 -9.17
N MET A 23 1.78 4.98 -8.41
CA MET A 23 0.66 4.16 -7.96
C MET A 23 -0.27 4.94 -7.03
N LEU A 24 0.30 5.63 -6.04
CA LEU A 24 -0.47 6.44 -5.10
C LEU A 24 -1.15 7.64 -5.79
N GLN A 25 -0.52 8.25 -6.78
CA GLN A 25 -1.07 9.34 -7.59
C GLN A 25 -2.21 8.90 -8.49
N LYS A 26 -2.12 7.70 -9.07
CA LYS A 26 -3.22 7.09 -9.83
C LYS A 26 -4.46 6.95 -8.94
N GLY A 27 -4.26 6.66 -7.67
CA GLY A 27 -5.32 6.52 -6.69
C GLY A 27 -6.00 5.17 -6.70
N ALA A 28 -6.79 4.92 -5.66
CA ALA A 28 -7.62 3.74 -5.52
C ALA A 28 -8.94 4.09 -4.80
N TYR A 29 -9.90 3.19 -4.93
CA TYR A 29 -11.19 3.31 -4.25
C TYR A 29 -11.19 2.49 -2.97
N PHE A 30 -11.80 3.08 -1.94
CA PHE A 30 -11.99 2.48 -0.64
C PHE A 30 -13.44 2.68 -0.19
N LYS A 31 -13.83 1.95 0.85
CA LYS A 31 -15.11 2.13 1.53
C LYS A 31 -14.87 2.87 2.84
N ARG A 32 -15.74 3.81 3.17
CA ARG A 32 -15.72 4.53 4.45
C ARG A 32 -17.05 4.37 5.14
N LYS A 33 -17.04 4.14 6.46
CA LYS A 33 -18.26 4.16 7.27
C LYS A 33 -18.80 5.59 7.35
N LYS A 34 -20.05 5.76 6.97
CA LYS A 34 -20.75 7.05 7.02
C LYS A 34 -21.43 7.18 8.37
N THR A 35 -21.05 8.21 9.12
CA THR A 35 -21.65 8.52 10.42
C THR A 35 -22.37 9.87 10.34
N ILE A 36 -23.64 9.89 10.73
CA ILE A 36 -24.46 11.11 10.82
C ILE A 36 -24.98 11.19 12.25
N LEU A 37 -24.70 12.31 12.93
CA LEU A 37 -25.13 12.52 14.33
C LEU A 37 -24.75 11.36 15.28
N GLY A 38 -23.56 10.79 15.09
CA GLY A 38 -23.06 9.68 15.92
C GLY A 38 -23.61 8.29 15.56
N LEU A 39 -24.55 8.19 14.62
CA LEU A 39 -25.10 6.91 14.15
C LEU A 39 -24.47 6.51 12.82
N GLN A 40 -24.04 5.25 12.71
CA GLN A 40 -23.54 4.70 11.46
C GLN A 40 -24.72 4.46 10.51
N THR A 41 -24.80 5.25 9.44
CA THR A 41 -25.92 5.23 8.48
C THR A 41 -25.63 4.39 7.23
N GLY A 42 -24.40 3.89 7.08
CA GLY A 42 -24.01 3.04 5.95
C GLY A 42 -22.53 3.13 5.62
N THR A 43 -22.19 2.81 4.37
CA THR A 43 -20.84 2.93 3.82
C THR A 43 -20.87 3.73 2.53
N GLU A 44 -19.88 4.58 2.30
CA GLU A 44 -19.69 5.31 1.05
C GLU A 44 -18.38 4.88 0.37
N ARG A 45 -18.35 4.95 -0.96
CA ARG A 45 -17.09 4.80 -1.71
C ARG A 45 -16.34 6.11 -1.71
N VAL A 46 -15.05 6.05 -1.42
CA VAL A 46 -14.13 7.19 -1.47
C VAL A 46 -13.01 6.89 -2.46
N HIS A 47 -12.66 7.88 -3.27
CA HIS A 47 -11.46 7.82 -4.10
C HIS A 47 -10.33 8.53 -3.36
N MET A 48 -9.23 7.82 -3.13
CA MET A 48 -8.06 8.31 -2.42
C MET A 48 -6.86 8.30 -3.37
N LYS A 49 -6.11 9.40 -3.42
CA LYS A 49 -4.91 9.55 -4.25
C LYS A 49 -3.92 10.51 -3.63
N LEU A 50 -2.66 10.40 -4.01
CA LEU A 50 -1.64 11.39 -3.69
C LEU A 50 -1.67 12.54 -4.72
N ASP A 51 -1.27 13.74 -4.32
CA ASP A 51 -1.07 14.86 -5.24
C ASP A 51 0.17 14.67 -6.13
N GLU A 52 0.33 15.56 -7.10
CA GLU A 52 1.44 15.51 -8.07
C GLU A 52 2.80 15.70 -7.39
N ASP A 53 2.83 16.48 -6.30
CA ASP A 53 4.03 16.78 -5.53
C ASP A 53 4.41 15.65 -4.55
N GLY A 54 3.49 14.73 -4.25
CA GLY A 54 3.75 13.60 -3.35
C GLY A 54 3.59 13.91 -1.87
N HIS A 55 3.09 15.09 -1.51
CA HIS A 55 3.06 15.59 -0.13
C HIS A 55 1.66 15.65 0.48
N THR A 56 0.61 15.60 -0.36
CA THR A 56 -0.77 15.71 0.11
C THR A 56 -1.58 14.50 -0.32
N LEU A 57 -2.15 13.79 0.66
CA LEU A 57 -3.15 12.76 0.42
C LEU A 57 -4.52 13.42 0.21
N LEU A 58 -5.07 13.23 -0.98
CA LEU A 58 -6.35 13.76 -1.41
C LEU A 58 -7.39 12.65 -1.40
N TRP A 59 -8.52 12.87 -0.73
CA TRP A 59 -9.64 11.93 -0.83
C TRP A 59 -10.97 12.66 -1.02
N LYS A 60 -11.87 12.02 -1.77
CA LYS A 60 -13.22 12.53 -2.01
C LYS A 60 -14.24 11.38 -2.05
N PRO A 61 -15.46 11.56 -1.53
CA PRO A 61 -16.53 10.60 -1.76
C PRO A 61 -16.85 10.51 -3.26
N HIS A 62 -17.06 9.30 -3.77
CA HIS A 62 -17.29 9.04 -5.19
C HIS A 62 -18.56 9.73 -5.71
N ASP A 63 -19.64 9.68 -4.93
CA ASP A 63 -20.96 10.16 -5.35
C ASP A 63 -21.24 11.61 -4.90
N SER A 64 -20.22 12.34 -4.44
CA SER A 64 -20.39 13.67 -3.88
C SER A 64 -19.73 14.76 -4.71
N ILE A 65 -20.47 15.85 -4.92
CA ILE A 65 -19.96 17.13 -5.43
C ILE A 65 -19.11 17.86 -4.37
N LYS A 66 -19.01 17.30 -3.14
CA LYS A 66 -18.24 17.87 -2.04
C LYS A 66 -16.78 18.12 -2.40
N THR A 67 -16.23 19.10 -1.68
CA THR A 67 -14.82 19.49 -1.72
C THR A 67 -13.91 18.31 -1.35
N THR A 68 -12.88 18.10 -2.17
CA THR A 68 -11.79 17.15 -1.88
C THR A 68 -11.16 17.48 -0.54
N THR A 69 -11.09 16.50 0.36
CA THR A 69 -10.38 16.66 1.62
C THR A 69 -8.90 16.41 1.40
N LYS A 70 -8.07 17.26 2.02
CA LYS A 70 -6.61 17.21 1.92
C LYS A 70 -6.01 16.82 3.26
N ILE A 71 -5.04 15.92 3.24
CA ILE A 71 -4.26 15.52 4.41
C ILE A 71 -2.79 15.69 4.04
N GLU A 72 -2.12 16.64 4.67
CA GLU A 72 -0.68 16.86 4.45
C GLU A 72 0.10 15.78 5.17
N LEU A 73 0.97 15.07 4.44
CA LEU A 73 1.65 13.89 4.95
C LEU A 73 2.61 14.20 6.11
N HIS A 74 3.14 15.43 6.20
CA HIS A 74 3.96 15.85 7.33
C HIS A 74 3.18 15.87 8.65
N MET A 75 1.84 15.98 8.62
CA MET A 75 1.00 15.92 9.82
C MET A 75 0.65 14.50 10.23
N VAL A 76 0.98 13.50 9.41
CA VAL A 76 0.69 12.08 9.68
C VAL A 76 1.76 11.51 10.61
N SER A 77 1.36 10.82 11.67
CA SER A 77 2.28 10.09 12.55
C SER A 77 2.51 8.67 12.09
N SER A 78 1.44 8.00 11.70
CA SER A 78 1.47 6.59 11.35
C SER A 78 0.23 6.22 10.56
N ILE A 79 0.39 5.15 9.78
CA ILE A 79 -0.65 4.56 8.97
C ILE A 79 -0.74 3.11 9.41
N GLN A 80 -1.92 2.70 9.85
CA GLN A 80 -2.11 1.41 10.51
C GLN A 80 -3.07 0.55 9.70
N ALA A 81 -2.67 -0.69 9.44
CA ALA A 81 -3.57 -1.74 9.01
C ALA A 81 -4.32 -2.28 10.23
N HIS A 82 -5.62 -2.52 10.09
CA HIS A 82 -6.42 -3.21 11.10
C HIS A 82 -7.41 -4.17 10.44
N GLY A 83 -7.78 -5.23 11.16
CA GLY A 83 -8.66 -6.29 10.65
C GLY A 83 -8.10 -6.96 9.37
N GLU A 84 -9.01 -7.31 8.46
CA GLU A 84 -8.66 -7.92 7.16
C GLU A 84 -8.41 -6.89 6.05
N VAL A 85 -9.15 -5.79 6.07
CA VAL A 85 -9.16 -4.80 4.98
C VAL A 85 -9.07 -3.34 5.46
N GLY A 86 -9.05 -3.11 6.78
CA GLY A 86 -9.09 -1.76 7.35
C GLY A 86 -7.74 -1.04 7.32
N LEU A 87 -7.77 0.26 7.03
CA LEU A 87 -6.63 1.17 6.98
C LEU A 87 -7.01 2.46 7.71
N THR A 88 -6.18 2.88 8.65
CA THR A 88 -6.37 4.13 9.41
C THR A 88 -5.14 5.02 9.27
N VAL A 89 -5.36 6.30 8.96
CA VAL A 89 -4.34 7.36 8.94
C VAL A 89 -4.48 8.19 10.21
N MET A 90 -3.41 8.27 11.00
CA MET A 90 -3.40 9.01 12.26
C MET A 90 -2.52 10.25 12.17
N SER A 91 -2.94 11.32 12.84
CA SER A 91 -2.17 12.55 13.00
C SER A 91 -1.03 12.39 14.02
N ARG A 92 -0.02 13.26 13.95
CA ARG A 92 0.97 13.51 15.02
C ARG A 92 0.34 13.84 16.37
N LYS A 93 -0.89 14.36 16.38
CA LYS A 93 -1.66 14.64 17.60
C LYS A 93 -2.39 13.42 18.18
N GLY A 94 -2.41 12.28 17.47
CA GLY A 94 -3.14 11.07 17.85
C GLY A 94 -4.56 11.00 17.32
N ASP A 95 -5.03 12.03 16.59
CA ASP A 95 -6.36 12.04 15.98
C ASP A 95 -6.43 11.13 14.75
N VAL A 96 -7.59 10.49 14.54
CA VAL A 96 -7.86 9.73 13.32
C VAL A 96 -8.25 10.71 12.21
N LEU A 97 -7.38 10.83 11.20
CA LEU A 97 -7.58 11.71 10.04
C LEU A 97 -8.45 11.05 8.97
N LEU A 98 -8.26 9.74 8.77
CA LEU A 98 -9.01 8.96 7.80
C LEU A 98 -9.07 7.49 8.24
N ASP A 99 -10.25 6.90 8.15
CA ASP A 99 -10.47 5.48 8.43
C ASP A 99 -11.29 4.86 7.29
N VAL A 100 -10.72 3.86 6.62
CA VAL A 100 -11.25 3.27 5.39
C VAL A 100 -11.02 1.77 5.31
N GLU A 101 -11.81 1.10 4.49
CA GLU A 101 -11.72 -0.33 4.20
C GLU A 101 -11.38 -0.52 2.71
N ALA A 102 -10.33 -1.28 2.44
CA ALA A 102 -9.94 -1.67 1.09
C ALA A 102 -10.82 -2.81 0.54
N ASP A 103 -10.79 -3.01 -0.78
CA ASP A 103 -11.51 -4.13 -1.40
C ASP A 103 -10.82 -5.48 -1.12
N SER A 104 -9.52 -5.47 -0.80
CA SER A 104 -8.77 -6.68 -0.45
C SER A 104 -7.61 -6.38 0.50
N ARG A 105 -7.14 -7.43 1.18
CA ARG A 105 -5.98 -7.37 2.10
C ARG A 105 -4.73 -6.88 1.37
N GLU A 106 -4.54 -7.31 0.13
CA GLU A 106 -3.38 -6.96 -0.70
C GLU A 106 -3.37 -5.46 -1.02
N ILE A 107 -4.53 -4.88 -1.36
CA ILE A 107 -4.66 -3.45 -1.62
C ILE A 107 -4.36 -2.67 -0.34
N ARG A 108 -4.93 -3.09 0.81
CA ARG A 108 -4.65 -2.46 2.10
C ARG A 108 -3.15 -2.47 2.40
N ASP A 109 -2.52 -3.65 2.38
CA ASP A 109 -1.12 -3.81 2.74
C ASP A 109 -0.21 -2.99 1.83
N MET A 110 -0.48 -2.99 0.52
CA MET A 110 0.24 -2.18 -0.46
C MET A 110 0.13 -0.68 -0.15
N TRP A 111 -1.08 -0.18 0.14
CA TRP A 111 -1.30 1.23 0.43
C TRP A 111 -0.68 1.67 1.75
N VAL A 112 -0.83 0.88 2.81
CA VAL A 112 -0.16 1.14 4.11
C VAL A 112 1.34 1.23 3.90
N THR A 113 1.91 0.25 3.21
CA THR A 113 3.35 0.17 2.90
C THR A 113 3.83 1.39 2.14
N HIS A 114 3.18 1.71 1.02
CA HIS A 114 3.65 2.80 0.17
C HIS A 114 3.48 4.16 0.83
N LEU A 115 2.36 4.40 1.53
CA LEU A 115 2.16 5.67 2.22
C LEU A 115 3.11 5.84 3.41
N GLN A 116 3.42 4.77 4.16
CA GLN A 116 4.43 4.82 5.24
C GLN A 116 5.79 5.25 4.70
N LEU A 117 6.23 4.67 3.59
CA LEU A 117 7.51 5.03 2.96
C LEU A 117 7.52 6.50 2.51
N VAL A 118 6.44 7.00 1.90
CA VAL A 118 6.35 8.41 1.49
C VAL A 118 6.36 9.35 2.71
N CYS A 119 5.73 8.96 3.82
CA CYS A 119 5.79 9.73 5.07
C CYS A 119 7.22 9.75 5.64
N GLU A 120 7.95 8.64 5.58
CA GLU A 120 9.36 8.57 6.02
C GLU A 120 10.27 9.43 5.13
N ASP A 121 10.11 9.37 3.81
CA ASP A 121 10.88 10.18 2.86
C ASP A 121 10.61 11.70 3.05
N SER A 122 9.36 12.07 3.33
CA SER A 122 8.98 13.48 3.60
C SER A 122 9.54 14.02 4.91
N ASN A 123 9.67 13.16 5.93
CA ASN A 123 10.30 13.56 7.19
C ASN A 123 11.83 13.69 7.04
N MET A 124 12.46 12.85 6.21
CA MET A 124 13.89 12.95 5.94
C MET A 124 14.24 14.22 5.18
N SER A 125 13.41 14.71 4.24
CA SER A 125 13.69 15.98 3.55
C SER A 125 13.71 17.17 4.50
N ASP A 126 12.86 17.21 5.53
CA ASP A 126 12.89 18.22 6.59
C ASP A 126 14.11 18.05 7.51
N GLU A 127 14.45 16.80 7.86
CA GLU A 127 15.62 16.52 8.71
C GLU A 127 16.95 16.78 7.99
N THR A 128 17.02 16.70 6.65
CA THR A 128 18.27 16.94 5.91
C THR A 128 18.71 18.41 5.97
N GLU A 129 17.79 19.35 6.24
CA GLU A 129 18.14 20.77 6.45
C GLU A 129 18.61 21.05 7.90
N GLU A 130 18.19 20.24 8.89
CA GLU A 130 18.62 20.38 10.31
C GLU A 130 19.76 19.41 10.73
N GLU A 131 20.02 18.33 9.98
CA GLU A 131 20.97 17.26 10.34
C GLU A 131 22.46 17.59 10.11
N VAL A 132 22.81 18.84 9.82
CA VAL A 132 24.22 19.27 9.90
C VAL A 132 24.70 19.38 11.36
N GLN A 133 23.82 19.23 12.37
CA GLN A 133 24.18 19.50 13.78
C GLN A 133 24.10 18.37 14.81
N SER A 134 23.66 17.13 14.52
CA SER A 134 23.63 16.11 15.59
C SER A 134 23.78 14.65 15.14
N GLY A 135 25.04 14.20 15.01
CA GLY A 135 25.41 12.82 14.64
C GLY A 135 25.02 11.70 15.62
N SER A 136 24.22 11.98 16.66
CA SER A 136 23.78 10.96 17.63
C SER A 136 22.44 10.30 17.29
N LYS A 137 21.59 10.92 16.44
CA LYS A 137 20.24 10.39 16.13
C LYS A 137 20.24 9.46 14.91
N PHE A 138 21.15 9.68 13.96
CA PHE A 138 21.31 8.90 12.73
C PHE A 138 21.47 7.39 12.98
N ARG A 139 22.20 7.01 14.05
CA ARG A 139 22.49 5.60 14.35
C ARG A 139 21.24 4.81 14.75
N LYS A 140 20.30 5.43 15.50
CA LYS A 140 19.02 4.80 15.87
C LYS A 140 18.07 4.67 14.68
N VAL A 141 18.02 5.69 13.81
CA VAL A 141 17.18 5.69 12.61
C VAL A 141 17.64 4.61 11.63
N VAL A 142 18.96 4.47 11.42
CA VAL A 142 19.53 3.41 10.56
C VAL A 142 19.29 2.01 11.12
N GLU A 143 19.38 1.84 12.44
CA GLU A 143 19.19 0.54 13.08
C GLU A 143 17.70 0.09 13.07
N ASP A 144 16.77 1.04 13.24
CA ASP A 144 15.34 0.76 13.14
C ASP A 144 14.93 0.50 11.68
N ARG A 145 15.56 1.20 10.71
CA ARG A 145 15.44 0.93 9.27
C ARG A 145 15.94 -0.45 8.90
N ALA A 146 17.05 -0.92 9.48
CA ALA A 146 17.58 -2.27 9.23
C ALA A 146 16.67 -3.38 9.80
N LYS A 147 16.11 -3.18 10.99
CA LYS A 147 15.16 -4.12 11.60
C LYS A 147 13.83 -4.18 10.84
N ARG A 148 13.34 -3.04 10.35
CA ARG A 148 12.14 -3.01 9.50
C ARG A 148 12.43 -3.60 8.12
N GLN A 149 13.52 -3.25 7.46
CA GLN A 149 13.88 -3.84 6.15
C GLN A 149 14.06 -5.36 6.19
N THR A 150 14.61 -5.92 7.27
CA THR A 150 14.73 -7.38 7.43
C THR A 150 13.38 -8.06 7.67
N TYR A 151 12.47 -7.43 8.43
CA TYR A 151 11.08 -7.89 8.53
C TYR A 151 10.37 -7.87 7.16
N TRP A 152 10.72 -6.90 6.30
CA TRP A 152 10.11 -6.73 4.99
C TRP A 152 10.63 -7.71 3.95
N ALA A 153 11.96 -7.94 3.87
CA ALA A 153 12.55 -8.94 2.98
C ALA A 153 12.00 -10.35 3.23
N LYS A 154 11.76 -10.69 4.51
CA LYS A 154 11.18 -11.98 4.88
C LYS A 154 9.71 -12.10 4.47
N ARG A 155 8.96 -11.00 4.44
CA ARG A 155 7.52 -10.96 4.12
C ARG A 155 7.24 -10.89 2.62
N THR A 156 8.07 -10.18 1.83
CA THR A 156 7.99 -10.21 0.36
C THR A 156 8.39 -11.58 -0.20
N GLN A 157 9.35 -12.27 0.44
CA GLN A 157 9.73 -13.63 0.07
C GLN A 157 8.59 -14.63 0.31
N GLU A 158 7.84 -14.52 1.41
CA GLU A 158 6.67 -15.36 1.70
C GLU A 158 5.50 -15.11 0.71
N LEU A 159 5.29 -13.84 0.32
CA LEU A 159 4.29 -13.46 -0.68
C LEU A 159 4.60 -14.01 -2.09
N GLU A 160 5.86 -13.99 -2.50
CA GLU A 160 6.28 -14.53 -3.79
C GLU A 160 6.18 -16.07 -3.82
N GLN A 161 6.49 -16.71 -2.70
CA GLN A 161 6.42 -18.17 -2.58
C GLN A 161 4.98 -18.69 -2.68
N ARG A 162 4.00 -18.01 -2.06
CA ARG A 162 2.57 -18.36 -2.22
C ARG A 162 2.02 -18.09 -3.61
N LYS A 163 2.50 -17.06 -4.30
CA LYS A 163 2.13 -16.79 -5.69
C LYS A 163 2.63 -17.89 -6.63
N LYS A 164 3.88 -18.35 -6.44
CA LYS A 164 4.47 -19.47 -7.20
C LYS A 164 3.74 -20.79 -6.92
N GLU A 165 3.38 -21.10 -5.68
CA GLU A 165 2.62 -22.32 -5.36
C GLU A 165 1.20 -22.33 -5.94
N ALA A 166 0.54 -21.17 -5.99
CA ALA A 166 -0.77 -21.02 -6.63
C ALA A 166 -0.68 -21.18 -8.16
N ASP A 167 0.36 -20.62 -8.78
CA ASP A 167 0.61 -20.77 -10.22
C ASP A 167 1.05 -22.20 -10.58
N GLU A 168 1.81 -22.88 -9.72
CA GLU A 168 2.16 -24.29 -9.90
C GLU A 168 0.97 -25.23 -9.68
N ARG A 169 0.08 -24.95 -8.72
CA ARG A 169 -1.20 -25.66 -8.61
C ARG A 169 -2.05 -25.43 -9.87
N LYS A 170 -2.16 -24.21 -10.37
CA LYS A 170 -2.86 -23.94 -11.64
C LYS A 170 -2.25 -24.69 -12.82
N LYS A 171 -0.92 -24.80 -12.91
CA LYS A 171 -0.23 -25.61 -13.93
C LYS A 171 -0.53 -27.11 -13.80
N LYS A 172 -0.58 -27.65 -12.58
CA LYS A 172 -0.92 -29.07 -12.33
C LYS A 172 -2.38 -29.40 -12.66
N PHE A 173 -3.31 -28.44 -12.58
CA PHE A 173 -4.72 -28.63 -12.91
C PHE A 173 -5.10 -28.28 -14.36
N ALA A 174 -4.29 -27.50 -15.08
CA ALA A 174 -4.53 -27.16 -16.48
C ALA A 174 -4.44 -28.37 -17.45
N GLY A 175 -3.81 -29.48 -17.04
CA GLY A 175 -3.66 -30.68 -17.87
C GLY A 175 -4.69 -31.79 -17.64
N VAL A 176 -5.49 -31.75 -16.57
CA VAL A 176 -6.37 -32.86 -16.17
C VAL A 176 -7.86 -32.56 -16.44
N GLY A 177 -8.25 -31.29 -16.44
CA GLY A 177 -9.65 -30.87 -16.64
C GLY A 177 -10.20 -31.03 -18.06
N MET A 178 -9.35 -31.12 -19.10
CA MET A 178 -9.82 -31.21 -20.50
C MET A 178 -10.33 -32.61 -20.89
N LYS A 179 -10.01 -33.68 -20.15
CA LYS A 179 -10.44 -35.04 -20.51
C LYS A 179 -11.87 -35.38 -20.03
N TYR A 180 -12.32 -34.76 -18.94
CA TYR A 180 -13.66 -35.04 -18.38
C TYR A 180 -14.77 -34.20 -19.02
N THR A 181 -14.46 -33.01 -19.54
CA THR A 181 -15.46 -32.16 -20.23
C THR A 181 -15.77 -32.65 -21.65
N ALA A 182 -14.81 -33.27 -22.34
CA ALA A 182 -15.04 -33.84 -23.67
C ALA A 182 -15.89 -35.13 -23.61
N PHE A 183 -15.72 -35.96 -22.58
CA PHE A 183 -16.49 -37.20 -22.42
C PHE A 183 -17.97 -36.93 -22.06
N ALA A 184 -18.26 -35.82 -21.35
CA ALA A 184 -19.62 -35.44 -20.97
C ALA A 184 -20.46 -34.85 -22.12
N MET A 185 -19.84 -34.49 -23.25
CA MET A 185 -20.54 -33.94 -24.43
C MET A 185 -20.83 -34.98 -25.52
N SER A 186 -20.27 -36.19 -25.45
CA SER A 186 -20.43 -37.22 -26.48
C SER A 186 -21.62 -38.17 -26.28
N ASN A 187 -22.34 -38.09 -25.16
CA ASN A 187 -23.51 -38.94 -24.85
C ASN A 187 -24.83 -38.15 -24.73
N ARG A 188 -25.09 -37.23 -25.67
CA ARG A 188 -26.46 -36.77 -25.90
C ARG A 188 -27.11 -37.64 -26.99
N PRO A 189 -28.08 -38.51 -26.68
CA PRO A 189 -28.87 -39.16 -27.72
C PRO A 189 -29.72 -38.10 -28.43
N GLY A 190 -29.47 -37.93 -29.73
CA GLY A 190 -30.36 -37.22 -30.64
C GLY A 190 -31.57 -38.10 -30.92
N SER A 191 -32.75 -37.53 -30.71
CA SER A 191 -33.99 -37.94 -31.37
C SER A 191 -33.93 -37.64 -32.87
#